data_AF-A0A193KXZ4-F1
#
_entry.id   AF-A0A193KXZ4-F1
#
_cell.length_a   1.000
_cell.length_b   1.000
_cell.length_c   1.000
_cell.angle_alpha   90.00
_cell.angle_beta   90.00
_cell.angle_gamma   90.00
#
_symmetry.space_group_name_H-M   'P 1'
#
loop_
_entity.id
_entity.type
_entity.pdbx_description
1 polymer ?
#
loop_
_entity_poly.entity_id
_entity_poly.type
_entity_poly.pdbx_seq_one_letter_code
_entity_poly.pdbx_strand_id
1 'polypeptide(L)' 'MEKHAQTVMENPIDLPLRPEGDPQSVPGCAHFDTVTMDRDHAKTNGDGSRVSDCNVRLSRHLADAHR' A
#
# COMPACT_ATOMS: atom_id res chain seq x y z
N MET A 1 -11.54 24.99 -37.78
CA MET A 1 -12.57 23.96 -37.58
C MET A 1 -12.02 22.97 -36.57
N GLU A 2 -12.23 23.25 -35.28
CA GLU A 2 -11.72 22.40 -34.20
C GLU A 2 -12.62 21.18 -34.04
N LYS A 3 -12.02 19.99 -34.07
CA LYS A 3 -12.72 18.73 -33.81
C LYS A 3 -12.69 18.50 -32.31
N HIS A 4 -13.81 18.73 -31.63
CA HIS A 4 -13.95 18.30 -30.24
C HIS A 4 -13.95 16.78 -30.21
N ALA A 5 -12.91 16.18 -29.58
CA ALA A 5 -12.87 14.76 -29.34
C ALA A 5 -13.99 14.40 -28.36
N GLN A 6 -14.86 13.48 -28.76
CA GLN A 6 -15.91 12.97 -27.90
C GLN A 6 -15.29 11.99 -26.92
N THR A 7 -15.29 12.32 -25.63
CA THR A 7 -14.86 11.39 -24.57
C THR A 7 -16.01 10.45 -24.22
N VAL A 8 -15.71 9.16 -24.12
CA VAL A 8 -16.66 8.13 -23.69
C VAL A 8 -16.08 7.40 -22.49
N MET A 9 -16.94 6.87 -21.61
CA MET A 9 -16.45 6.00 -20.54
C MET A 9 -15.94 4.70 -21.16
N GLU A 10 -14.72 4.32 -20.77
CA GLU A 10 -14.17 3.01 -21.09
C GLU A 10 -14.90 1.93 -20.28
N ASN A 11 -14.80 0.67 -20.73
CA ASN A 11 -15.34 -0.46 -20.00
C ASN A 11 -14.70 -0.55 -18.60
N PRO A 12 -15.47 -0.96 -17.57
CA PRO A 12 -14.91 -1.17 -16.24
C PRO A 12 -13.82 -2.25 -16.31
N ILE A 13 -12.66 -1.95 -15.73
CA ILE A 13 -11.60 -2.94 -15.54
C ILE A 13 -11.85 -3.71 -14.25
N ASP A 14 -11.58 -5.02 -14.26
CA ASP A 14 -11.61 -5.82 -13.04
C ASP A 14 -10.36 -5.50 -12.22
N LEU A 15 -10.57 -4.89 -11.05
CA LEU A 15 -9.49 -4.62 -10.12
C LEU A 15 -9.46 -5.76 -9.09
N PRO A 16 -8.32 -6.43 -8.88
CA PRO A 16 -8.23 -7.46 -7.87
C PRO A 16 -8.66 -6.89 -6.52
N LEU A 17 -9.60 -7.57 -5.87
CA LEU A 17 -10.27 -7.11 -4.64
C LEU A 17 -9.31 -6.77 -3.50
N ARG A 18 -8.08 -7.32 -3.51
CA ARG A 18 -7.00 -6.95 -2.60
C ARG A 18 -5.64 -7.12 -3.28
N PRO A 19 -4.66 -6.23 -3.03
CA PRO A 19 -3.26 -6.56 -3.27
C PRO A 19 -2.88 -7.77 -2.41
N GLU A 20 -2.00 -8.61 -2.94
CA GLU A 20 -1.50 -9.87 -2.38
C GLU A 20 -0.91 -9.70 -0.96
N GLY A 21 -1.78 -9.65 0.05
CA GLY A 21 -1.40 -9.60 1.47
C GLY A 21 -0.76 -8.29 1.95
N ASP A 22 -0.58 -8.20 3.26
CA ASP A 22 0.21 -7.12 3.87
C ASP A 22 1.71 -7.30 3.54
N PRO A 23 2.46 -6.20 3.29
CA PRO A 23 3.90 -6.28 3.05
C PRO A 23 4.63 -6.97 4.20
N GLN A 24 5.54 -7.88 3.84
CA GLN A 24 6.39 -8.58 4.80
C GLN A 24 7.59 -7.72 5.20
N SER A 25 7.93 -7.78 6.48
CA SER A 25 9.13 -7.15 7.02
C SER A 25 10.37 -8.01 6.78
N VAL A 26 11.51 -7.36 6.63
CA VAL A 26 12.82 -8.04 6.58
C VAL A 26 13.40 -8.13 8.00
N PRO A 27 13.68 -9.33 8.54
CA PRO A 27 14.24 -9.51 9.87
C PRO A 27 15.59 -8.79 10.05
N GLY A 28 15.80 -8.17 11.21
CA GLY A 28 17.06 -7.50 11.56
C GLY A 28 17.19 -6.08 10.99
N CYS A 29 16.16 -5.57 10.30
CA CYS A 29 16.10 -4.18 9.89
C CYS A 29 15.30 -3.36 10.91
N ALA A 30 15.98 -2.49 11.65
CA ALA A 30 15.37 -1.67 12.69
C ALA A 30 14.19 -0.80 12.20
N HIS A 31 14.22 -0.37 10.93
CA HIS A 31 13.11 0.37 10.33
C HIS A 31 11.87 -0.52 10.17
N PHE A 32 12.05 -1.73 9.65
CA PHE A 32 10.97 -2.71 9.51
C PHE A 32 10.39 -3.10 10.87
N ASP A 33 11.21 -3.30 11.88
CA ASP A 33 10.76 -3.64 13.24
C ASP A 33 9.88 -2.53 13.82
N THR A 34 10.33 -1.28 13.71
CA THR A 34 9.60 -0.11 14.20
C THR A 34 8.23 0.03 13.51
N VAL A 35 8.19 -0.08 12.18
CA VAL A 35 6.94 0.06 11.42
C VAL A 35 6.00 -1.12 11.66
N THR A 36 6.54 -2.33 11.88
CA THR A 36 5.74 -3.51 12.18
C THR A 36 5.06 -3.41 13.55
N MET A 37 5.76 -2.88 14.56
CA MET A 37 5.17 -2.61 15.88
C MET A 37 4.06 -1.55 15.81
N ASP A 38 4.27 -0.46 15.08
CA ASP A 38 3.24 0.59 14.89
C ASP A 38 2.01 0.04 14.16
N ARG A 39 2.22 -0.82 13.16
CA ARG A 39 1.14 -1.50 12.44
C ARG A 39 0.33 -2.43 13.36
N ASP A 40 1.00 -3.20 14.22
CA ASP A 40 0.33 -4.11 15.16
C ASP A 40 -0.53 -3.35 16.18
N HIS A 41 0.01 -2.25 16.71
CA HIS A 41 -0.73 -1.35 17.58
C HIS A 41 -1.96 -0.74 16.87
N ALA A 42 -1.79 -0.29 15.61
CA ALA A 42 -2.91 0.22 14.80
C ALA A 42 -3.98 -0.85 14.55
N LYS A 43 -3.59 -2.10 14.27
CA LYS A 43 -4.53 -3.24 14.13
C LYS A 43 -5.30 -3.47 15.42
N THR A 44 -4.62 -3.49 16.57
CA THR A 44 -5.23 -3.68 17.89
C THR A 44 -6.26 -2.59 18.22
N ASN A 45 -6.01 -1.35 17.81
CA ASN A 45 -6.91 -0.22 18.03
C ASN A 45 -8.01 -0.07 16.96
N GLY A 46 -8.01 -0.88 15.91
CA GLY A 46 -8.94 -0.76 14.78
C GLY A 46 -8.69 0.45 13.87
N ASP A 47 -7.50 1.03 13.89
CA ASP A 47 -7.13 2.18 13.07
C ASP A 47 -6.69 1.73 11.65
N GLY A 48 -7.68 1.52 10.79
CA GLY A 48 -7.44 1.07 9.41
C GLY A 48 -6.63 2.05 8.56
N SER A 49 -6.74 3.36 8.82
CA SER A 49 -5.96 4.37 8.11
C SER A 49 -4.47 4.21 8.43
N ARG A 50 -4.14 4.05 9.71
CA ARG A 50 -2.75 3.90 10.15
C ARG A 50 -2.15 2.56 9.74
N VAL A 51 -2.95 1.50 9.67
CA VAL A 51 -2.53 0.21 9.07
C VAL A 51 -2.14 0.39 7.61
N SER A 52 -2.95 1.11 6.83
CA SER A 52 -2.67 1.42 5.42
C SER A 52 -1.37 2.21 5.26
N ASP A 53 -1.18 3.27 6.07
CA ASP A 53 0.05 4.07 6.06
C ASP A 53 1.29 3.23 6.39
N CYS A 54 1.21 2.35 7.38
CA CYS A 54 2.30 1.43 7.70
C CYS A 54 2.63 0.51 6.52
N ASN A 55 1.62 -0.03 5.84
CA ASN A 55 1.84 -0.89 4.66
C ASN A 55 2.54 -0.12 3.53
N VAL A 56 2.16 1.13 3.25
CA VAL A 56 2.83 1.96 2.26
C VAL A 56 4.31 2.18 2.63
N ARG A 57 4.59 2.46 3.91
CA ARG A 57 5.97 2.66 4.40
C ARG A 57 6.82 1.39 4.27
N LEU A 58 6.26 0.24 4.62
CA LEU A 58 6.93 -1.07 4.49
C LEU A 58 7.26 -1.37 3.01
N SER A 59 6.29 -1.20 2.12
CA SER A 59 6.48 -1.43 0.68
C SER A 59 7.54 -0.52 0.08
N ARG A 60 7.54 0.77 0.44
CA ARG A 60 8.55 1.74 -0.03
C ARG A 60 9.94 1.35 0.47
N HIS A 61 10.07 1.06 1.77
CA HIS A 61 11.36 0.70 2.33
C HIS A 61 11.90 -0.61 1.75
N LEU A 62 11.03 -1.59 1.48
CA LEU A 62 11.40 -2.83 0.79
C LEU A 62 11.99 -2.52 -0.59
N ALA A 63 11.31 -1.68 -1.37
CA ALA A 63 11.76 -1.30 -2.71
C ALA A 63 13.07 -0.50 -2.72
N ASP A 64 13.28 0.37 -1.72
CA ASP A 64 14.42 1.27 -1.68
C ASP A 64 15.69 0.65 -1.09
N ALA A 65 15.56 -0.27 -0.12
CA ALA A 65 16.70 -0.75 0.68
C ALA A 65 16.96 -2.26 0.60
N HIS A 66 16.04 -3.07 0.06
CA HIS A 66 16.11 -4.53 0.14
C HIS A 66 15.72 -5.24 -1.16
N ARG A 67 15.68 -4.52 -2.29
CA ARG A 67 15.29 -5.05 -3.60
C ARG A 67 16.44 -5.06 -4.60
#